data_AF-A0A968NWR1-F1
#
_entry.id   AF-A0A968NWR1-F1
#
_cell.length_a   1.000
_cell.length_b   1.000
_cell.length_c   1.000
_cell.angle_alpha   90.00
_cell.angle_beta   90.00
_cell.angle_gamma   90.00
#
_symmetry.space_group_name_H-M   'P 1'
#
loop_
_entity.id
_entity.type
_entity.pdbx_description
1 polymer ?
#
loop_
_entity_poly.entity_id
_entity_poly.type
_entity_poly.pdbx_seq_one_letter_code
_entity_poly.pdbx_strand_id
1 'polypeptide(L)'
;MNSHNDVNGSIAVTEADTQLVTVKAEPLEGRTRKISASILIEQSIDRVWQIITDYDHLADFIPNLAKSRRISHSAAGIRIEQIGAQNF
;
A
#
# COMPACT_ATOMS: atom_id res chain seq x y z
N MET A 1 -52.50 -0.21 -19.69
CA MET A 1 -52.11 -1.64 -19.58
C MET A 1 -50.82 -1.83 -20.36
N ASN A 2 -49.76 -2.45 -19.86
CA ASN A 2 -49.44 -2.88 -18.49
C ASN A 2 -47.96 -2.58 -18.24
N SER A 3 -47.63 -2.12 -17.03
CA SER A 3 -46.26 -2.26 -16.54
C SER A 3 -45.89 -3.74 -16.48
N HIS A 4 -44.75 -4.13 -17.02
CA HIS A 4 -44.02 -5.30 -16.53
C HIS A 4 -42.84 -4.79 -15.73
N ASN A 5 -42.77 -5.27 -14.49
CA ASN A 5 -41.90 -4.78 -13.45
C ASN A 5 -40.79 -5.82 -13.26
N ASP A 6 -39.71 -5.71 -14.02
CA ASP A 6 -38.56 -6.61 -13.87
C ASP A 6 -37.74 -6.18 -12.64
N VAL A 7 -38.05 -6.86 -11.54
CA VAL A 7 -37.37 -6.76 -10.26
C VAL A 7 -35.96 -7.34 -10.40
N ASN A 8 -35.01 -6.54 -10.91
CA ASN A 8 -33.58 -6.83 -10.80
C ASN A 8 -33.08 -6.53 -9.38
N GLY A 9 -33.60 -7.30 -8.43
CA GLY A 9 -33.02 -7.46 -7.11
C GLY A 9 -31.75 -8.28 -7.20
N SER A 10 -30.63 -7.63 -7.51
CA SER A 10 -29.29 -8.23 -7.44
C SER A 10 -28.37 -7.33 -6.61
N ILE A 11 -28.48 -7.54 -5.29
CA ILE A 11 -27.54 -7.17 -4.22
C ILE A 11 -26.70 -5.93 -4.53
N ALA A 12 -27.20 -4.76 -4.08
CA ALA A 12 -26.35 -3.59 -3.95
C ALA A 12 -25.19 -3.94 -3.02
N VAL A 13 -23.97 -4.03 -3.59
CA VAL A 13 -22.74 -4.12 -2.81
C VAL A 13 -22.61 -2.78 -2.12
N THR A 14 -22.94 -2.73 -0.82
CA THR A 14 -22.83 -1.49 -0.04
C THR A 14 -21.38 -1.03 -0.06
N GLU A 15 -21.15 0.18 -0.59
CA GLU A 15 -19.83 0.83 -0.76
C GLU A 15 -19.18 1.24 0.58
N ALA A 16 -19.43 0.49 1.65
CA ALA A 16 -18.84 0.68 2.95
C ALA A 16 -17.42 0.06 2.94
N ASP A 17 -16.43 0.95 2.91
CA ASP A 17 -15.03 0.70 3.28
C ASP A 17 -14.16 -0.12 2.30
N THR A 18 -14.10 0.31 1.04
CA THR A 18 -12.92 0.04 0.20
C THR A 18 -12.11 1.33 -0.02
N GLN A 19 -11.07 1.52 0.80
CA GLN A 19 -10.13 2.64 0.65
C GLN A 19 -9.35 2.49 -0.68
N LEU A 20 -9.83 3.16 -1.74
CA LEU A 20 -9.36 2.97 -3.12
C LEU A 20 -7.87 3.29 -3.29
N VAL A 21 -7.07 2.26 -3.59
CA VAL A 21 -5.66 2.43 -3.98
C VAL A 21 -5.60 2.94 -5.42
N THR A 22 -5.12 4.16 -5.61
CA THR A 22 -4.80 4.70 -6.93
C THR A 22 -3.41 4.24 -7.35
N VAL A 23 -3.30 3.52 -8.48
CA VAL A 23 -2.02 3.10 -9.06
C VAL A 23 -1.78 3.79 -10.40
N LYS A 24 -0.58 4.30 -10.61
CA LYS A 24 -0.13 4.95 -11.85
C LYS A 24 1.17 4.32 -12.34
N ALA A 25 1.28 4.07 -13.64
CA ALA A 25 2.49 3.59 -14.30
C ALA A 25 2.90 4.58 -15.39
N GLU A 26 4.00 5.30 -15.16
CA GLU A 26 4.50 6.37 -16.02
C GLU A 26 5.72 5.85 -16.81
N PRO A 27 5.79 6.01 -18.14
CA PRO A 27 7.01 5.69 -18.89
C PRO A 27 8.14 6.67 -18.52
N LEU A 28 9.35 6.14 -18.41
CA LEU A 28 10.59 6.91 -18.29
C LEU A 28 11.48 6.62 -19.51
N GLU A 29 12.66 7.23 -19.57
CA GLU A 29 13.60 7.02 -20.67
C GLU A 29 14.00 5.52 -20.83
N GLY A 30 14.10 5.09 -22.08
CA GLY A 30 14.43 3.70 -22.44
C GLY A 30 13.32 2.71 -22.11
N ARG A 31 13.68 1.59 -21.47
CA ARG A 31 12.75 0.52 -21.06
C ARG A 31 12.32 0.65 -19.59
N THR A 32 12.41 1.86 -19.05
CA THR A 32 12.16 2.15 -17.62
C THR A 32 10.71 2.59 -17.41
N ARG A 33 10.11 2.21 -16.28
CA ARG A 33 8.79 2.70 -15.86
C ARG A 33 8.82 3.07 -14.39
N LYS A 34 8.15 4.16 -14.04
CA LYS A 34 7.87 4.54 -12.65
C LYS A 34 6.49 4.05 -12.29
N ILE A 35 6.40 3.22 -11.25
CA ILE A 35 5.12 2.81 -10.65
C ILE A 35 4.93 3.64 -9.39
N SER A 36 3.79 4.29 -9.25
CA SER A 36 3.39 5.05 -8.07
C SER A 36 2.05 4.55 -7.57
N ALA A 37 1.92 4.31 -6.27
CA ALA A 37 0.66 3.99 -5.61
C ALA A 37 0.30 5.07 -4.59
N SER A 38 -0.99 5.29 -4.35
CA SER A 38 -1.48 6.26 -3.37
C SER A 38 -2.79 5.77 -2.75
N ILE A 39 -2.94 5.95 -1.43
CA ILE A 39 -4.05 5.50 -0.59
C ILE A 39 -4.18 6.51 0.58
N LEU A 40 -5.34 6.64 1.26
CA LEU A 40 -5.74 7.88 1.97
C LEU A 40 -4.76 8.46 3.03
N ILE A 41 -4.64 8.06 4.30
CA ILE A 41 -5.32 7.05 5.14
C ILE A 41 -6.02 7.81 6.30
N GLU A 42 -7.10 7.29 6.90
CA GLU A 42 -7.84 7.95 8.00
C GLU A 42 -7.15 7.88 9.38
N GLN A 43 -5.88 8.29 9.45
CA GLN A 43 -5.08 8.35 10.68
C GLN A 43 -4.20 9.61 10.69
N SER A 44 -3.72 10.03 11.88
CA SER A 44 -2.80 11.16 11.96
C SER A 44 -1.47 10.86 11.28
N ILE A 45 -0.86 11.91 10.71
CA ILE A 45 0.46 11.81 10.06
C ILE A 45 1.49 11.24 11.03
N ASP A 46 1.48 11.68 12.30
CA ASP A 46 2.38 11.17 13.35
C ASP A 46 2.21 9.67 13.58
N ARG A 47 0.97 9.16 13.54
CA ARG A 47 0.70 7.73 13.76
C ARG A 47 1.18 6.88 12.59
N VAL A 48 0.96 7.34 11.36
CA VAL A 48 1.49 6.69 10.16
C VAL A 48 3.02 6.75 10.15
N TRP A 49 3.60 7.91 10.52
CA TRP A 49 5.04 8.13 10.58
C TRP A 49 5.74 7.19 11.57
N GLN A 50 5.16 6.98 12.76
CA GLN A 50 5.65 6.01 13.74
C GLN A 50 5.77 4.60 13.13
N ILE A 51 4.78 4.14 12.37
CA ILE A 51 4.77 2.80 11.76
C ILE A 51 5.83 2.71 10.66
N ILE A 52 5.87 3.66 9.72
CA ILE A 52 6.80 3.59 8.57
C ILE A 52 8.26 3.90 8.91
N THR A 53 8.54 4.44 10.11
CA THR A 53 9.90 4.68 10.62
C THR A 53 10.35 3.73 11.72
N ASP A 54 9.47 2.87 12.23
CA ASP A 54 9.84 1.71 13.04
C ASP A 54 10.40 0.60 12.15
N TYR A 55 11.60 0.85 11.63
CA TYR A 55 12.29 -0.05 10.72
C TYR A 55 12.62 -1.43 11.30
N ASP A 56 12.52 -1.61 12.62
CA ASP A 56 12.83 -2.88 13.29
C ASP A 56 11.58 -3.79 13.36
N HIS A 57 10.36 -3.22 13.37
CA HIS A 57 9.07 -3.95 13.28
C HIS A 57 8.39 -3.81 11.91
N LEU A 58 8.92 -3.03 10.96
CA LEU A 58 8.29 -2.77 9.66
C LEU A 58 7.98 -4.05 8.84
N ALA A 59 8.75 -5.12 9.04
CA ALA A 59 8.50 -6.43 8.42
C ALA A 59 7.17 -7.08 8.85
N ASP A 60 6.66 -6.75 10.04
CA ASP A 60 5.40 -7.30 10.56
C ASP A 60 4.17 -6.74 9.81
N PHE A 61 4.33 -5.58 9.15
CA PHE A 61 3.23 -4.84 8.49
C PHE A 61 3.29 -4.88 6.97
N ILE A 62 4.48 -5.02 6.36
CA ILE A 62 4.66 -4.91 4.92
C ILE A 62 4.66 -6.32 4.28
N PRO A 63 3.67 -6.66 3.43
CA PRO A 63 3.66 -7.92 2.71
C PRO A 63 4.94 -8.09 1.89
N ASN A 64 5.45 -9.32 1.82
CA ASN A 64 6.68 -9.68 1.09
C ASN A 64 7.97 -9.03 1.64
N LEU A 65 7.97 -8.44 2.84
CA LEU A 65 9.17 -7.98 3.55
C LEU A 65 9.51 -8.95 4.68
N ALA A 66 10.40 -9.92 4.43
CA ALA A 66 10.77 -10.94 5.43
C ALA A 66 11.67 -10.42 6.56
N LYS A 67 12.35 -9.29 6.35
CA LYS A 67 13.20 -8.67 7.37
C LYS A 67 13.35 -7.18 7.12
N SER A 68 13.35 -6.41 8.19
CA SER A 68 13.78 -5.03 8.23
C SER A 68 14.50 -4.80 9.56
N ARG A 69 15.66 -4.13 9.55
CA ARG A 69 16.37 -3.72 10.77
C ARG A 69 17.28 -2.53 10.53
N ARG A 70 17.50 -1.71 11.56
CA ARG A 70 18.54 -0.69 11.57
C ARG A 70 19.92 -1.33 11.69
N ILE A 71 20.91 -0.77 10.98
CA ILE A 71 22.31 -1.17 11.07
C ILE A 71 23.22 0.04 11.31
N SER A 72 24.36 -0.19 11.98
CA SER A 72 25.30 0.88 12.34
C SER A 72 25.77 1.67 11.11
N HIS A 73 25.69 2.99 11.19
CA HIS A 73 26.19 3.90 10.16
C HIS A 73 27.10 4.96 10.77
N SER A 74 28.22 5.26 10.10
CA SER A 74 29.26 6.19 10.56
C SER A 74 29.06 7.63 10.06
N ALA A 75 28.00 7.90 9.28
CA ALA A 75 27.69 9.22 8.73
C ALA A 75 26.24 9.61 9.05
N ALA A 76 25.88 10.86 8.75
CA ALA A 76 24.54 11.38 9.00
C ALA A 76 23.46 10.62 8.21
N GLY A 77 22.36 10.28 8.89
CA GLY A 77 21.23 9.53 8.32
C GLY A 77 21.02 8.18 9.03
N ILE A 78 20.00 7.45 8.59
CA ILE A 78 19.68 6.10 9.07
C ILE A 78 20.02 5.11 7.98
N ARG A 79 20.67 4.00 8.33
CA ARG A 79 20.90 2.87 7.43
C ARG A 79 20.11 1.67 7.90
N ILE A 80 19.44 1.02 6.95
CA ILE A 80 18.61 -0.17 7.19
C ILE A 80 19.06 -1.32 6.29
N GLU A 81 18.92 -2.54 6.80
CA GLU A 81 18.99 -3.78 6.03
C GLU A 81 17.56 -4.28 5.85
N GLN A 82 17.15 -4.54 4.61
CA GLN A 82 15.84 -5.09 4.28
C GLN A 82 15.99 -6.31 3.37
N ILE A 83 15.21 -7.36 3.64
CA ILE A 83 15.18 -8.59 2.86
C ILE A 83 13.74 -8.85 2.46
N GLY A 84 13.46 -8.82 1.16
CA GLY A 84 12.17 -9.24 0.62
C GLY A 84 12.05 -10.76 0.54
N ALA A 85 10.83 -11.29 0.61
CA ALA A 85 10.51 -12.66 0.27
C ALA A 85 9.38 -12.68 -0.77
N GLN A 86 9.55 -13.49 -1.80
CA GLN A 86 8.53 -13.75 -2.81
C GLN A 86 8.21 -15.24 -2.78
N ASN A 87 6.98 -15.58 -2.38
CA ASN A 87 6.44 -16.91 -2.60
C ASN A 87 5.92 -16.98 -4.04
N PHE A 88 6.24 -18.07 -4.73
CA PHE A 88 5.82 -18.38 -6.10
C PHE A 88 4.65 -19.36 -6.10
#